data_AF-A0A7C4Q736-F1
#
_entry.id   AF-A0A7C4Q736-F1
#
_cell.length_a   1.000
_cell.length_b   1.000
_cell.length_c   1.000
_cell.angle_alpha   90.00
_cell.angle_beta   90.00
_cell.angle_gamma   90.00
#
_symmetry.space_group_name_H-M   'P 1'
#
loop_
_entity.id
_entity.type
_entity.pdbx_description
1 polymer ?
#
loop_
_entity_poly.entity_id
_entity_poly.type
_entity_poly.pdbx_seq_one_letter_code
_entity_poly.pdbx_strand_id
1 'polypeptide(L)'
;MGLIMVLKMEKELYYERELFNALASIYGGRIYSILQALSRPPKEYSIRVNTLKTDVERVIKKLEEMGVECKRSSIIEEAILLEVKGPYKVERLGKLIVAKKGAAESVMLGSKLYAPGILRTEKYKIGDYVRIEDPKGHIVGRGIALIPPKIDRSKRYGIAVDVKESLYKLPPFRETSLYEEGFIKEQS
;
A
#
# COMPACT_ATOMS: atom_id res chain seq x y z
N MET A 1 -3.00 29.65 14.93
CA MET A 1 -2.32 28.36 14.69
C MET A 1 -0.81 28.60 14.66
N GLY A 2 -0.01 27.88 15.45
CA GLY A 2 1.39 28.20 15.67
C GLY A 2 2.33 27.80 14.51
N LEU A 3 3.39 28.57 14.30
CA LEU A 3 4.46 28.36 13.31
C LEU A 3 5.05 26.93 13.33
N ILE A 4 5.12 26.33 14.52
CA ILE A 4 5.59 24.95 14.75
C ILE A 4 4.74 23.93 13.99
N MET A 5 3.42 24.14 13.92
CA MET A 5 2.50 23.23 13.25
C MET A 5 2.71 23.27 11.73
N VAL A 6 2.95 24.45 11.16
CA VAL A 6 3.24 24.63 9.73
C VAL A 6 4.58 23.96 9.36
N LEU A 7 5.62 24.18 10.17
CA LEU A 7 6.96 23.59 9.94
C LEU A 7 6.97 22.07 10.06
N LYS A 8 6.20 21.51 11.00
CA LYS A 8 6.05 20.06 11.15
C LYS A 8 5.36 19.46 9.93
N MET A 9 4.40 20.15 9.34
CA MET A 9 3.65 19.67 8.16
C MET A 9 4.42 19.79 6.85
N GLU A 10 5.16 20.88 6.66
CA GLU A 10 6.06 21.04 5.50
C GLU A 10 7.12 19.93 5.47
N LYS A 11 7.67 19.55 6.64
CA LYS A 11 8.75 18.55 6.74
C LYS A 11 8.29 17.10 6.87
N GLU A 12 7.16 16.83 7.53
CA GLU A 12 6.70 15.45 7.78
C GLU A 12 5.63 14.97 6.79
N LEU A 13 4.76 15.87 6.29
CA LEU A 13 3.66 15.49 5.40
C LEU A 13 3.79 16.06 3.98
N TYR A 14 4.77 16.93 3.73
CA TYR A 14 5.08 17.48 2.41
C TYR A 14 3.88 18.13 1.70
N TYR A 15 3.08 18.89 2.45
CA TYR A 15 2.01 19.72 1.92
C TYR A 15 2.52 21.13 1.64
N GLU A 16 2.09 21.71 0.53
CA GLU A 16 2.32 23.13 0.24
C GLU A 16 1.60 24.01 1.25
N ARG A 17 2.25 25.11 1.65
CA ARG A 17 1.75 26.00 2.72
C ARG A 17 0.38 26.59 2.40
N GLU A 18 0.15 26.99 1.15
CA GLU A 18 -1.10 27.61 0.72
C GLU A 18 -2.27 26.62 0.81
N LEU A 19 -2.06 25.39 0.33
CA LEU A 19 -3.03 24.31 0.46
C LEU A 19 -3.33 24.00 1.93
N PHE A 20 -2.30 23.95 2.79
CA PHE A 20 -2.51 23.73 4.22
C PHE A 20 -3.35 24.84 4.85
N ASN A 21 -3.07 26.12 4.53
CA ASN A 21 -3.84 27.25 5.06
C ASN A 21 -5.31 27.20 4.60
N ALA A 22 -5.55 26.84 3.33
CA ALA A 22 -6.89 26.67 2.79
C ALA A 22 -7.66 25.52 3.48
N LEU A 23 -6.99 24.40 3.75
CA LEU A 23 -7.62 23.30 4.49
C LEU A 23 -7.81 23.64 5.97
N ALA A 24 -6.87 24.36 6.57
CA ALA A 24 -6.93 24.78 7.97
C ALA A 24 -8.09 25.76 8.22
N SER A 25 -8.43 26.63 7.27
CA SER A 25 -9.58 27.52 7.41
C SER A 25 -10.92 26.76 7.43
N ILE A 26 -11.00 25.60 6.76
CA ILE A 26 -12.19 24.75 6.70
C ILE A 26 -12.27 23.81 7.92
N TYR A 27 -11.18 23.09 8.19
CA TYR A 27 -11.17 22.02 9.20
C TYR A 27 -10.77 22.51 10.60
N GLY A 28 -10.27 23.74 10.71
CA GLY A 28 -9.84 24.35 11.95
C GLY A 28 -8.79 23.50 12.67
N GLY A 29 -8.94 23.35 13.98
CA GLY A 29 -8.03 22.55 14.82
C GLY A 29 -7.94 21.06 14.45
N ARG A 30 -8.87 20.51 13.66
CA ARG A 30 -8.88 19.10 13.26
C ARG A 30 -7.96 18.79 12.08
N ILE A 31 -7.42 19.80 11.39
CA ILE A 31 -6.68 19.59 10.15
C ILE A 31 -5.51 18.61 10.32
N TYR A 32 -4.77 18.69 11.42
CA TYR A 32 -3.62 17.82 11.66
C TYR A 32 -4.02 16.35 11.82
N SER A 33 -5.07 16.06 12.60
CA SER A 33 -5.52 14.67 12.77
C SER A 33 -6.10 14.08 11.49
N ILE A 34 -6.77 14.91 10.68
CA ILE A 34 -7.26 14.50 9.35
C ILE A 34 -6.11 14.17 8.41
N LEU A 35 -5.12 15.07 8.27
CA LEU A 35 -3.97 14.83 7.39
C LEU A 35 -3.12 13.64 7.85
N GLN A 36 -3.00 13.43 9.16
CA GLN A 36 -2.35 12.26 9.73
C GLN A 36 -3.13 10.95 9.47
N ALA A 37 -4.46 11.01 9.44
CA ALA A 37 -5.27 9.85 9.07
C ALA A 37 -5.16 9.53 7.57
N LEU A 38 -5.16 10.56 6.72
CA LEU A 38 -5.02 10.44 5.26
C LEU A 38 -3.64 9.92 4.82
N SER A 39 -2.59 10.08 5.64
CA SER A 39 -1.26 9.54 5.36
C SER A 39 -1.11 8.05 5.70
N ARG A 40 -2.19 7.41 6.17
CA ARG A 40 -2.22 5.99 6.54
C ARG A 40 -3.30 5.29 5.71
N PRO A 41 -3.14 3.99 5.44
CA PRO A 41 -4.23 3.21 4.86
C PRO A 41 -5.42 3.16 5.83
N PRO A 42 -6.64 2.91 5.31
CA PRO A 42 -7.79 2.68 6.17
C PRO A 42 -7.56 1.45 7.06
N LYS A 43 -8.15 1.44 8.24
CA LYS A 43 -8.08 0.27 9.14
C LYS A 43 -8.78 -0.95 8.55
N GLU A 44 -9.82 -0.70 7.77
CA GLU A 44 -10.65 -1.70 7.12
C GLU A 44 -10.59 -1.48 5.61
N TYR A 45 -10.19 -2.52 4.90
CA TYR A 45 -10.03 -2.51 3.47
C TYR A 45 -11.18 -3.24 2.81
N SER A 46 -11.94 -2.53 1.98
CA SER A 46 -13.14 -3.06 1.34
C SER A 46 -12.82 -3.81 0.05
N ILE A 47 -13.35 -5.02 -0.07
CA ILE A 47 -13.46 -5.77 -1.31
C ILE A 47 -14.93 -6.01 -1.63
N ARG A 48 -15.30 -5.85 -2.90
CA ARG A 48 -16.62 -6.19 -3.40
C ARG A 48 -16.62 -7.62 -3.94
N VAL A 49 -17.60 -8.40 -3.53
CA VAL A 49 -17.91 -9.71 -4.08
C VAL A 49 -18.63 -9.55 -5.41
N ASN A 50 -18.20 -10.30 -6.42
CA ASN A 50 -18.88 -10.36 -7.69
C ASN A 50 -20.04 -11.36 -7.62
N THR A 51 -21.21 -10.85 -7.22
CA THR A 51 -22.44 -11.63 -7.04
C THR A 51 -22.97 -12.29 -8.32
N LEU A 52 -22.45 -11.91 -9.49
CA LEU A 52 -22.73 -12.60 -10.76
C LEU A 52 -21.99 -13.94 -10.90
N LYS A 53 -20.96 -14.19 -10.09
CA LYS A 53 -20.11 -15.38 -10.17
C LYS A 53 -20.09 -16.22 -8.89
N THR A 54 -20.34 -15.62 -7.73
CA THR A 54 -20.30 -16.29 -6.42
C THR A 54 -21.14 -15.53 -5.41
N ASP A 55 -21.49 -16.15 -4.29
CA ASP A 55 -22.07 -15.49 -3.11
C ASP A 55 -21.00 -15.02 -2.10
N VAL A 56 -21.42 -14.17 -1.16
CA VAL A 56 -20.55 -13.52 -0.16
C VAL A 56 -20.02 -14.52 0.85
N GLU A 57 -20.88 -15.41 1.34
CA GLU A 57 -20.57 -16.42 2.35
C GLU A 57 -19.48 -17.38 1.85
N ARG A 58 -19.53 -17.77 0.57
CA ARG A 58 -18.48 -18.58 -0.07
C ARG A 58 -17.13 -17.87 -0.12
N VAL A 59 -17.11 -16.57 -0.36
CA VAL A 59 -15.87 -15.79 -0.35
C VAL A 59 -15.32 -15.66 1.07
N ILE A 60 -16.17 -15.36 2.05
CA ILE A 60 -15.79 -15.30 3.47
C ILE A 60 -15.17 -16.63 3.89
N LYS A 61 -15.84 -17.75 3.63
CA LYS A 61 -15.33 -19.07 3.99
C LYS A 61 -13.94 -19.35 3.39
N LYS A 62 -13.74 -19.02 2.10
CA LYS A 62 -12.43 -19.18 1.45
C LYS A 62 -11.36 -18.29 2.10
N LEU A 63 -11.70 -17.06 2.47
CA LEU A 63 -10.78 -16.16 3.19
C LEU A 63 -10.44 -16.72 4.57
N GLU A 64 -11.42 -17.23 5.32
CA GLU A 64 -11.21 -17.86 6.62
C GLU A 64 -10.36 -19.14 6.54
N GLU A 65 -10.57 -19.99 5.53
CA GLU A 65 -9.76 -21.18 5.24
C GLU A 65 -8.29 -20.81 4.97
N MET A 66 -8.04 -19.59 4.47
CA MET A 66 -6.71 -19.02 4.26
C MET A 66 -6.13 -18.33 5.52
N GLY A 67 -6.85 -18.35 6.64
CA GLY A 67 -6.48 -17.65 7.87
C GLY A 67 -6.62 -16.12 7.77
N VAL A 68 -7.48 -15.63 6.88
CA VAL A 68 -7.74 -14.20 6.70
C VAL A 68 -8.90 -13.75 7.57
N GLU A 69 -8.63 -12.81 8.46
CA GLU A 69 -9.67 -12.13 9.25
C GLU A 69 -10.45 -11.16 8.37
N CYS A 70 -11.76 -11.39 8.26
CA CYS A 70 -12.66 -10.56 7.47
C CYS A 70 -14.05 -10.48 8.10
N LYS A 71 -14.81 -9.45 7.75
CA LYS A 71 -16.21 -9.29 8.16
C LYS A 71 -17.05 -8.79 7.01
N ARG A 72 -18.32 -9.19 6.96
CA ARG A 72 -19.29 -8.59 6.03
C ARG A 72 -19.59 -7.15 6.45
N SER A 73 -19.75 -6.26 5.48
CA SER A 73 -20.23 -4.90 5.74
C SER A 73 -21.69 -4.94 6.21
N SER A 74 -22.04 -4.13 7.20
CA SER A 74 -23.42 -4.00 7.69
C SER A 74 -24.31 -3.11 6.82
N ILE A 75 -23.72 -2.43 5.83
CA ILE A 75 -24.40 -1.43 4.99
C ILE A 75 -24.47 -1.90 3.53
N ILE A 76 -23.39 -2.50 3.02
CA ILE A 76 -23.28 -2.94 1.63
C ILE A 76 -23.22 -4.45 1.62
N GLU A 77 -24.27 -5.09 1.14
CA GLU A 77 -24.44 -6.54 1.27
C GLU A 77 -23.33 -7.33 0.59
N GLU A 78 -22.85 -6.87 -0.56
CA GLU A 78 -21.80 -7.50 -1.34
C GLU A 78 -20.36 -7.11 -0.93
N ALA A 79 -20.20 -6.31 0.13
CA ALA A 79 -18.88 -5.87 0.59
C ALA A 79 -18.35 -6.69 1.77
N ILE A 80 -17.08 -7.06 1.68
CA ILE A 80 -16.30 -7.67 2.75
C ILE A 80 -15.20 -6.70 3.15
N LEU A 81 -15.02 -6.53 4.46
CA LEU A 81 -14.04 -5.67 5.08
C LEU A 81 -12.91 -6.53 5.64
N LEU A 82 -11.70 -6.26 5.18
CA LEU A 82 -10.46 -6.91 5.62
C LEU A 82 -9.74 -6.02 6.62
N GLU A 83 -9.16 -6.59 7.67
CA GLU A 83 -8.32 -5.83 8.59
C GLU A 83 -6.96 -5.50 7.94
N VAL A 84 -6.54 -4.23 8.02
CA VAL A 84 -5.19 -3.80 7.65
C VAL A 84 -4.29 -3.84 8.88
N LYS A 85 -3.31 -4.75 8.89
CA LYS A 85 -2.38 -4.89 10.02
C LYS A 85 -1.21 -3.91 9.91
N GLY A 86 -0.73 -3.42 11.05
CA GLY A 86 0.36 -2.44 11.15
C GLY A 86 -0.06 -1.13 11.86
N PRO A 87 0.79 -0.09 11.85
CA PRO A 87 2.07 -0.01 11.16
C PRO A 87 3.14 -0.90 11.80
N TYR A 88 3.92 -1.60 10.98
CA TYR A 88 5.14 -2.30 11.38
C TYR A 88 6.37 -1.40 11.25
N LYS A 89 7.42 -1.71 12.03
CA LYS A 89 8.71 -1.05 11.89
C LYS A 89 9.45 -1.62 10.69
N VAL A 90 9.82 -0.78 9.73
CA VAL A 90 10.65 -1.15 8.56
C VAL A 90 11.96 -0.36 8.62
N GLU A 91 13.09 -1.06 8.64
CA GLU A 91 14.41 -0.41 8.77
C GLU A 91 14.90 0.20 7.45
N ARG A 92 15.64 1.31 7.51
CA ARG A 92 16.19 1.94 6.30
C ARG A 92 17.51 1.32 5.85
N LEU A 93 17.56 -0.01 5.76
CA LEU A 93 18.75 -0.79 5.39
C LEU A 93 18.57 -1.50 4.04
N GLY A 94 19.68 -1.64 3.30
CA GLY A 94 19.70 -2.25 1.96
C GLY A 94 19.86 -1.22 0.84
N LYS A 95 20.02 -1.71 -0.39
CA LYS A 95 20.15 -0.87 -1.59
C LYS A 95 18.81 -0.22 -1.95
N LEU A 96 18.84 1.01 -2.44
CA LEU A 96 17.63 1.77 -2.71
C LEU A 96 16.96 1.40 -4.04
N ILE A 97 15.66 1.14 -3.99
CA ILE A 97 14.75 1.16 -5.13
C ILE A 97 13.68 2.22 -4.86
N VAL A 98 13.48 3.13 -5.81
CA VAL A 98 12.38 4.10 -5.77
C VAL A 98 11.26 3.60 -6.66
N ALA A 99 10.08 3.39 -6.07
CA ALA A 99 8.87 2.98 -6.76
C ALA A 99 8.03 4.20 -7.18
N LYS A 100 7.26 4.05 -8.26
CA LYS A 100 6.19 4.99 -8.64
C LYS A 100 5.13 5.03 -7.53
N LYS A 101 4.44 6.16 -7.37
CA LYS A 101 3.44 6.39 -6.32
C LYS A 101 2.51 5.19 -6.08
N GLY A 102 1.74 4.75 -7.08
CA GLY A 102 0.79 3.64 -6.90
C GLY A 102 1.43 2.28 -6.59
N ALA A 103 2.66 2.05 -7.09
CA ALA A 103 3.41 0.84 -6.75
C ALA A 103 3.94 0.91 -5.31
N ALA A 104 4.39 2.09 -4.86
CA ALA A 104 4.82 2.33 -3.49
C ALA A 104 3.66 2.14 -2.50
N GLU A 105 2.45 2.65 -2.82
CA GLU A 105 1.24 2.43 -2.02
C GLU A 105 0.84 0.95 -1.95
N SER A 106 0.98 0.21 -3.05
CA SER A 106 0.72 -1.24 -3.06
C SER A 106 1.75 -2.01 -2.23
N VAL A 107 3.04 -1.67 -2.34
CA VAL A 107 4.12 -2.27 -1.53
C VAL A 107 3.94 -1.93 -0.06
N MET A 108 3.52 -0.71 0.26
CA MET A 108 3.21 -0.28 1.62
C MET A 108 2.18 -1.20 2.29
N LEU A 109 1.25 -1.77 1.51
CA LEU A 109 0.23 -2.73 1.96
C LEU A 109 0.68 -4.21 1.88
N GLY A 110 1.95 -4.49 1.57
CA GLY A 110 2.51 -5.83 1.54
C GLY A 110 2.52 -6.52 0.17
N SER A 111 2.16 -5.81 -0.91
CA SER A 111 2.32 -6.34 -2.27
C SER A 111 3.78 -6.50 -2.66
N LYS A 112 4.09 -7.46 -3.54
CA LYS A 112 5.35 -7.51 -4.27
C LYS A 112 5.53 -6.26 -5.14
N LEU A 113 6.78 -5.91 -5.45
CA LEU A 113 7.08 -4.82 -6.39
C LEU A 113 7.31 -5.39 -7.78
N TYR A 114 6.46 -5.00 -8.74
CA TYR A 114 6.60 -5.38 -10.14
C TYR A 114 7.52 -4.42 -10.91
N ALA A 115 8.22 -4.94 -11.91
CA ALA A 115 9.16 -4.17 -12.74
C ALA A 115 8.59 -2.86 -13.34
N PRO A 116 7.34 -2.80 -13.84
CA PRO A 116 6.73 -1.55 -14.32
C PRO A 116 6.61 -0.45 -13.25
N GLY A 117 6.56 -0.84 -11.98
CA GLY A 117 6.42 0.03 -10.82
C GLY A 117 7.72 0.72 -10.39
N ILE A 118 8.87 0.32 -10.93
CA ILE A 118 10.17 0.92 -10.59
C ILE A 118 10.34 2.26 -11.32
N LEU A 119 10.73 3.29 -10.57
CA LEU A 119 11.09 4.62 -11.08
C LEU A 119 12.60 4.73 -11.30
N ARG A 120 13.40 4.39 -10.29
CA ARG A 120 14.88 4.37 -10.35
C ARG A 120 15.45 3.43 -9.30
N THR A 121 16.71 3.03 -9.46
CA THR A 121 17.40 2.15 -8.50
C THR A 121 18.85 2.54 -8.32
N GLU A 122 19.42 2.21 -7.16
CA GLU A 122 20.87 2.05 -7.02
C GLU A 122 21.37 0.80 -7.77
N LYS A 123 22.69 0.62 -7.82
CA LYS A 123 23.28 -0.64 -8.29
C LYS A 123 23.09 -1.72 -7.21
N TYR A 124 22.51 -2.84 -7.59
CA TYR A 124 22.35 -4.05 -6.79
C TYR A 124 22.47 -5.30 -7.67
N LYS A 125 22.52 -6.48 -7.06
CA LYS A 125 22.48 -7.79 -7.72
C LYS A 125 21.20 -8.55 -7.37
N ILE A 126 20.82 -9.50 -8.21
CA ILE A 126 19.76 -10.46 -7.86
C ILE A 126 20.15 -11.15 -6.54
N GLY A 127 19.19 -11.28 -5.63
CA GLY A 127 19.41 -11.82 -4.28
C GLY A 127 19.78 -10.78 -3.23
N ASP A 128 20.16 -9.56 -3.62
CA ASP A 128 20.44 -8.50 -2.63
C ASP A 128 19.16 -8.11 -1.88
N TYR A 129 19.33 -7.78 -0.59
CA TYR A 129 18.27 -7.18 0.21
C TYR A 129 18.16 -5.68 -0.12
N VAL A 130 16.98 -5.26 -0.54
CA VAL A 130 16.70 -3.90 -1.03
C VAL A 130 15.65 -3.24 -0.17
N ARG A 131 15.74 -1.92 -0.04
CA ARG A 131 14.69 -1.07 0.52
C ARG A 131 13.93 -0.36 -0.59
N ILE A 132 12.64 -0.22 -0.40
CA ILE A 132 11.73 0.40 -1.35
C ILE A 132 11.23 1.70 -0.75
N GLU A 133 11.40 2.79 -1.49
CA GLU A 133 10.92 4.11 -1.12
C GLU A 133 9.96 4.67 -2.18
N ASP A 134 9.05 5.55 -1.76
CA ASP A 134 8.23 6.34 -2.67
C ASP A 134 9.04 7.49 -3.31
N PRO A 135 8.48 8.25 -4.27
CA PRO A 135 9.20 9.37 -4.89
C PRO A 135 9.60 10.50 -3.93
N LYS A 136 8.94 10.60 -2.77
CA LYS A 136 9.23 11.58 -1.71
C LYS A 136 10.24 11.07 -0.68
N GLY A 137 10.71 9.83 -0.80
CA GLY A 137 11.69 9.21 0.08
C GLY A 137 11.09 8.52 1.31
N HIS A 138 9.78 8.31 1.37
CA HIS A 138 9.15 7.51 2.43
C HIS A 138 9.47 6.04 2.21
N ILE A 139 9.96 5.37 3.25
CA ILE A 139 10.16 3.92 3.21
C ILE A 139 8.81 3.21 3.23
N VAL A 140 8.58 2.31 2.28
CA VAL A 140 7.31 1.57 2.16
C VAL A 140 7.47 0.07 2.40
N GLY A 141 8.68 -0.47 2.17
CA GLY A 141 8.97 -1.88 2.41
C GLY A 141 10.41 -2.27 2.11
N ARG A 142 10.74 -3.54 2.33
CA ARG A 142 12.02 -4.18 2.02
C ARG A 142 11.80 -5.60 1.53
N GLY A 143 12.76 -6.13 0.79
CA GLY A 143 12.68 -7.49 0.30
C GLY A 143 13.90 -7.90 -0.51
N ILE A 144 13.75 -8.98 -1.27
CA ILE A 144 14.82 -9.59 -2.05
C ILE A 144 14.65 -9.22 -3.52
N ALA A 145 15.69 -8.67 -4.13
CA ALA A 145 15.68 -8.36 -5.56
C ALA A 145 15.69 -9.65 -6.41
N LEU A 146 14.76 -9.76 -7.36
CA LEU A 146 14.60 -10.94 -8.21
C LEU A 146 15.07 -10.73 -9.66
N ILE A 147 15.29 -9.48 -10.06
CA ILE A 147 15.74 -9.10 -11.41
C ILE A 147 16.93 -8.14 -11.31
N PRO A 148 17.76 -7.98 -12.36
CA PRO A 148 18.88 -7.04 -12.30
C PRO A 148 18.41 -5.57 -12.38
N PRO A 149 19.20 -4.59 -11.89
CA PRO A 149 18.83 -3.17 -11.84
C PRO A 149 18.63 -2.52 -13.22
N LYS A 150 19.37 -3.01 -14.23
CA LYS A 150 19.18 -2.59 -15.62
C LYS A 150 18.09 -3.46 -16.26
N ILE A 151 16.88 -2.94 -16.27
CA ILE A 151 15.77 -3.55 -17.00
C ILE A 151 15.70 -2.88 -18.36
N ASP A 152 16.00 -3.64 -19.40
CA ASP A 152 15.77 -3.20 -20.78
C ASP A 152 14.29 -2.77 -20.92
N ARG A 153 13.99 -1.67 -21.61
CA ARG A 153 12.63 -1.11 -21.67
C ARG A 153 11.62 -2.13 -22.24
N SER A 154 12.11 -3.07 -23.06
CA SER A 154 11.38 -4.20 -23.65
C SER A 154 11.09 -5.37 -22.69
N LYS A 155 11.74 -5.42 -21.50
CA LYS A 155 11.66 -6.55 -20.54
C LYS A 155 11.11 -6.17 -19.16
N ARG A 156 10.30 -5.11 -19.07
CA ARG A 156 9.68 -4.67 -17.80
C ARG A 156 8.45 -5.48 -17.41
N TYR A 157 8.54 -6.80 -17.43
CA TYR A 157 7.47 -7.68 -16.95
C TYR A 157 7.98 -8.56 -15.81
N GLY A 158 7.07 -8.95 -14.92
CA GLY A 158 7.38 -9.80 -13.77
C GLY A 158 7.70 -9.06 -12.47
N ILE A 159 7.94 -9.87 -11.43
CA ILE A 159 8.17 -9.42 -10.07
C ILE A 159 9.65 -8.99 -9.95
N ALA A 160 9.87 -7.75 -9.55
CA ALA A 160 11.21 -7.20 -9.36
C ALA A 160 11.74 -7.39 -7.94
N VAL A 161 10.86 -7.29 -6.94
CA VAL A 161 11.21 -7.51 -5.53
C VAL A 161 10.14 -8.36 -4.88
N ASP A 162 10.57 -9.45 -4.25
CA ASP A 162 9.77 -10.23 -3.32
C ASP A 162 9.82 -9.55 -1.95
N VAL A 163 8.76 -8.79 -1.64
CA VAL A 163 8.66 -7.94 -0.44
C VAL A 163 8.47 -8.82 0.79
N LYS A 164 9.37 -8.68 1.77
CA LYS A 164 9.37 -9.44 3.03
C LYS A 164 8.90 -8.61 4.21
N GLU A 165 9.16 -7.29 4.17
CA GLU A 165 8.75 -6.33 5.19
C GLU A 165 8.00 -5.18 4.52
N SER A 166 6.89 -4.74 5.10
CA SER A 166 6.11 -3.59 4.65
C SER A 166 5.55 -2.83 5.84
N LEU A 167 5.23 -1.54 5.68
CA LEU A 167 4.65 -0.74 6.76
C LEU A 167 3.31 -1.29 7.21
N TYR A 168 2.49 -1.76 6.28
CA TYR A 168 1.18 -2.34 6.55
C TYR A 168 1.06 -3.65 5.79
N LYS A 169 0.11 -4.49 6.20
CA LYS A 169 -0.11 -5.78 5.54
C LYS A 169 -1.60 -6.02 5.36
N LEU A 170 -1.97 -6.15 4.09
CA LEU A 170 -3.19 -6.82 3.69
C LEU A 170 -2.94 -8.32 3.56
N PRO A 171 -3.97 -9.15 3.79
CA PRO A 171 -3.93 -10.55 3.40
C PRO A 171 -3.66 -10.64 1.88
N PRO A 172 -2.94 -11.67 1.39
CA PRO A 172 -2.47 -11.73 0.00
C PRO A 172 -3.59 -12.12 -1.00
N PHE A 173 -4.80 -11.58 -0.86
CA PHE A 173 -5.97 -11.97 -1.65
C PHE A 173 -5.80 -11.77 -3.17
N ARG A 174 -4.93 -10.84 -3.60
CA ARG A 174 -4.60 -10.61 -5.02
C ARG A 174 -3.88 -11.79 -5.68
N GLU A 175 -3.20 -12.62 -4.89
CA GLU A 175 -2.46 -13.81 -5.35
C GLU A 175 -3.28 -15.09 -5.20
N THR A 176 -4.62 -14.97 -5.08
CA THR A 176 -5.53 -16.09 -4.83
C THR A 176 -6.48 -16.29 -6.01
N SER A 177 -7.03 -17.50 -6.09
CA SER A 177 -8.08 -17.81 -7.06
C SER A 177 -9.33 -16.92 -6.93
N LEU A 178 -9.59 -16.35 -5.75
CA LEU A 178 -10.67 -15.37 -5.57
C LEU A 178 -10.50 -14.16 -6.50
N TYR A 179 -9.27 -13.66 -6.61
CA TYR A 179 -8.98 -12.51 -7.46
C TYR A 179 -8.83 -12.92 -8.92
N GLU A 180 -8.10 -13.99 -9.20
CA GLU A 180 -7.83 -14.47 -10.57
C GLU A 180 -9.11 -14.88 -11.33
N GLU A 181 -10.04 -15.56 -10.66
CA GLU A 181 -11.33 -15.98 -11.26
C GLU A 181 -12.36 -14.83 -11.30
N GLY A 182 -12.02 -13.68 -10.72
CA GLY A 182 -12.87 -12.48 -10.67
C GLY A 182 -14.07 -12.61 -9.73
N PHE A 183 -13.93 -13.39 -8.65
CA PHE A 183 -14.91 -13.48 -7.56
C PHE A 183 -14.91 -12.25 -6.66
N ILE A 184 -13.78 -11.56 -6.55
CA ILE A 184 -13.64 -10.34 -5.76
C ILE A 184 -13.00 -9.23 -6.58
N LYS A 185 -13.29 -7.98 -6.21
CA LYS A 185 -12.64 -6.79 -6.75
C LYS A 185 -12.42 -5.78 -5.63
N GLU A 186 -11.27 -5.11 -5.65
CA GLU A 186 -11.01 -3.98 -4.76
C GLU A 186 -11.94 -2.81 -5.10
N GLN A 187 -12.72 -2.39 -4.12
CA GLN A 187 -13.64 -1.25 -4.26
C GLN A 187 -13.96 -0.69 -2.87
N SER A 188 -13.54 0.56 -2.66
CA SER A 188 -13.85 1.39 -1.48
C SER A 188 -14.90 2.42 -1.81
#